data_AF-A0A524L1S5-F1
#
_entry.id   AF-A0A524L1S5-F1
#
_cell.length_a   1.000
_cell.length_b   1.000
_cell.length_c   1.000
_cell.angle_alpha   90.00
_cell.angle_beta   90.00
_cell.angle_gamma   90.00
#
_symmetry.space_group_name_H-M   'P 1'
#
loop_
_entity.id
_entity.type
_entity.pdbx_description
1 polymer ?
#
loop_
_entity_poly.entity_id
_entity_poly.type
_entity_poly.pdbx_seq_one_letter_code
_entity_poly.pdbx_strand_id
1 'polypeptide(L)'
;MPVTSVAEALVLSQEEWRLVRSLREVPPSPLRDRLCDLLEGLVYFAANPRCRELQADGAPCDNVHMPCDRCQKTLDLVGNLRARLREA
;
A
#
# COMPACT_ATOMS: atom_id res chain seq x y z
N MET A 1 -26.58 6.07 11.86
CA MET A 1 -25.72 6.45 10.71
C MET A 1 -25.44 5.18 9.94
N PRO A 2 -26.02 4.98 8.74
CA PRO A 2 -25.78 3.76 7.98
C PRO A 2 -24.35 3.83 7.40
N VAL A 3 -23.57 2.78 7.66
CA VAL A 3 -22.24 2.60 7.08
C VAL A 3 -22.48 2.20 5.62
N THR A 4 -22.33 3.13 4.69
CA THR A 4 -22.47 2.86 3.26
C THR A 4 -21.28 2.00 2.82
N SER A 5 -21.50 0.68 2.80
CA SER A 5 -20.60 -0.28 2.17
C SER A 5 -20.54 0.03 0.67
N VAL A 6 -19.46 0.68 0.24
CA VAL A 6 -19.05 0.66 -1.16
C VAL A 6 -18.12 -0.52 -1.32
N ALA A 7 -18.66 -1.74 -1.24
CA ALA A 7 -18.02 -2.88 -1.86
C ALA A 7 -18.36 -2.81 -3.36
N GLU A 8 -17.72 -1.87 -4.06
CA GLU A 8 -17.57 -1.97 -5.50
C GLU A 8 -16.90 -3.32 -5.72
N ALA A 9 -17.62 -4.28 -6.31
CA ALA A 9 -17.09 -5.61 -6.52
C ALA A 9 -15.85 -5.46 -7.41
N LEU A 10 -14.66 -5.56 -6.81
CA LEU A 10 -13.39 -5.37 -7.49
C LEU A 10 -13.27 -6.49 -8.54
N VAL A 11 -13.55 -6.17 -9.81
CA VAL A 11 -13.44 -7.12 -10.91
C VAL A 11 -11.98 -7.23 -11.27
N LEU A 12 -11.30 -8.25 -10.72
CA LEU A 12 -9.94 -8.58 -11.10
C LEU A 12 -9.93 -9.15 -12.52
N SER A 13 -8.95 -8.73 -13.32
CA SER A 13 -8.60 -9.35 -14.59
C SER A 13 -8.16 -10.81 -14.38
N GLN A 14 -8.08 -11.58 -15.46
CA GLN A 14 -7.66 -12.98 -15.38
C GLN A 14 -6.22 -13.14 -14.85
N GLU A 15 -5.34 -12.19 -15.17
CA GLU A 15 -3.94 -12.19 -14.73
C GLU A 15 -3.84 -11.86 -13.24
N GLU A 16 -4.58 -10.86 -12.77
CA GLU A 16 -4.67 -10.52 -11.35
C GLU A 16 -5.25 -11.69 -10.53
N TRP A 17 -6.29 -12.36 -11.05
CA TRP A 17 -6.82 -13.56 -10.42
C TRP A 17 -5.80 -14.69 -10.32
N ARG A 18 -5.01 -14.92 -11.38
CA ARG A 18 -3.93 -15.92 -11.35
C ARG A 18 -2.89 -15.57 -10.30
N LEU A 19 -2.48 -14.30 -10.21
CA LEU A 19 -1.53 -13.84 -9.20
C LEU A 19 -2.06 -14.07 -7.78
N VAL A 20 -3.29 -13.61 -7.48
CA VAL A 20 -3.91 -13.78 -6.16
C VAL A 20 -4.04 -15.26 -5.79
N ARG A 21 -4.42 -16.10 -6.75
CA ARG A 21 -4.52 -17.55 -6.55
C ARG A 21 -3.16 -18.17 -6.27
N SER A 22 -2.14 -17.85 -7.06
CA SER A 22 -0.77 -18.35 -6.85
C SER A 22 -0.23 -17.97 -5.48
N LEU A 23 -0.50 -16.74 -5.00
CA LEU A 23 -0.11 -16.30 -3.66
C LEU A 23 -0.81 -17.10 -2.54
N ARG A 24 -2.08 -17.46 -2.73
CA ARG A 24 -2.84 -18.29 -1.77
C ARG A 24 -2.37 -19.75 -1.72
N GLU A 25 -1.91 -20.28 -2.84
CA GLU A 25 -1.46 -21.67 -2.96
C GLU A 25 -0.02 -21.87 -2.46
N VAL A 26 0.69 -20.79 -2.05
CA VAL A 26 2.04 -20.88 -1.48
C VAL A 26 2.02 -21.68 -0.17
N PRO A 27 2.77 -22.79 -0.06
CA PRO A 27 2.86 -23.58 1.16
C PRO A 27 3.36 -22.75 2.35
N PRO A 28 2.94 -23.08 3.59
CA PRO A 28 3.47 -22.45 4.79
C PRO A 28 4.99 -22.48 4.82
N SER A 29 5.61 -21.32 4.92
CA SER A 29 7.06 -21.16 4.99
C SER A 29 7.40 -19.79 5.58
N PRO A 30 8.59 -19.61 6.18
CA PRO A 30 9.00 -18.31 6.70
C PRO A 30 8.98 -17.19 5.65
N LEU A 31 9.26 -17.53 4.38
CA LEU A 31 9.21 -16.56 3.28
C LEU A 31 7.76 -16.15 2.95
N ARG A 32 6.82 -17.10 2.95
CA ARG A 32 5.40 -16.81 2.76
C ARG A 32 4.91 -15.87 3.85
N ASP A 33 5.22 -16.16 5.11
CA ASP A 33 4.75 -15.36 6.23
C ASP A 33 5.32 -13.93 6.15
N ARG A 34 6.61 -13.78 5.78
CA ARG A 34 7.22 -12.47 5.55
C ARG A 34 6.56 -11.69 4.39
N LEU A 35 6.17 -12.39 3.33
CA LEU A 35 5.46 -11.79 2.21
C LEU A 35 4.04 -11.36 2.60
N CYS A 36 3.33 -12.17 3.39
CA CYS A 36 2.03 -11.82 3.95
C CYS A 36 2.12 -10.56 4.83
N ASP A 37 3.08 -10.49 5.75
CA ASP A 37 3.30 -9.31 6.60
C ASP A 37 3.55 -8.05 5.76
N LEU A 38 4.35 -8.18 4.70
CA LEU A 38 4.65 -7.08 3.79
C LEU A 38 3.39 -6.61 3.04
N LEU A 39 2.62 -7.55 2.49
CA LEU A 39 1.39 -7.25 1.76
C LEU A 39 0.33 -6.63 2.67
N GLU A 40 0.17 -7.14 3.89
CA GLU A 40 -0.74 -6.59 4.89
C GLU A 40 -0.35 -5.15 5.27
N GLY A 41 0.95 -4.92 5.53
CA GLY A 41 1.46 -3.57 5.80
C GLY A 41 1.24 -2.60 4.64
N LEU A 42 1.44 -3.06 3.40
CA LEU A 42 1.22 -2.26 2.19
C LEU A 42 -0.26 -1.91 2.00
N VAL A 43 -1.16 -2.89 2.14
CA VAL A 43 -2.61 -2.68 2.04
C VAL A 43 -3.09 -1.73 3.13
N TYR A 44 -2.62 -1.91 4.37
CA TYR A 44 -2.96 -1.02 5.48
C TYR A 44 -2.52 0.42 5.19
N PHE A 45 -1.30 0.62 4.70
CA PHE A 45 -0.78 1.93 4.33
C PHE A 45 -1.58 2.56 3.18
N ALA A 46 -1.89 1.80 2.13
CA ALA A 46 -2.67 2.28 1.00
C ALA A 46 -4.09 2.72 1.42
N ALA A 47 -4.72 1.98 2.35
CA ALA A 47 -6.02 2.34 2.90
C ALA A 47 -5.97 3.50 3.90
N ASN A 48 -4.85 3.67 4.60
CA ASN A 48 -4.66 4.67 5.65
C ASN A 48 -3.36 5.46 5.43
N PRO A 49 -3.32 6.38 4.46
CA PRO A 49 -2.13 7.16 4.10
C PRO A 49 -1.82 8.27 5.12
N ARG A 50 -2.00 8.00 6.43
CA ARG A 50 -1.73 8.95 7.51
C ARG A 50 -0.27 8.86 7.91
N CYS A 51 0.44 9.97 7.81
CA CYS A 51 1.76 10.07 8.42
C CYS A 51 1.60 10.36 9.92
N ARG A 52 2.35 9.65 10.76
CA ARG A 52 2.36 9.87 12.23
C ARG A 52 3.20 11.07 12.65
N GLU A 53 3.88 11.73 11.71
CA GLU A 53 4.67 12.93 11.96
C GLU A 53 3.78 14.18 11.96
N LEU A 54 4.31 15.24 12.56
CA LEU A 54 3.76 16.59 12.43
C LEU A 54 4.51 17.34 11.32
N GLN A 55 3.80 18.25 10.68
CA GLN A 55 4.35 19.25 9.78
C GLN A 55 5.17 20.29 10.56
N ALA A 56 5.89 21.17 9.86
CA ALA A 56 6.74 22.19 10.48
C ALA A 56 5.96 23.17 11.38
N ASP A 57 4.66 23.33 11.12
CA ASP A 57 3.72 24.14 11.91
C ASP A 57 3.06 23.35 13.06
N GLY A 58 3.41 22.07 13.24
CA GLY A 58 2.83 21.19 14.25
C GLY A 58 1.51 20.54 13.85
N ALA A 59 1.00 20.75 12.63
CA ALA A 59 -0.22 20.10 12.17
C ALA A 59 0.02 18.62 11.80
N PRO A 60 -0.92 17.70 12.08
CA PRO A 60 -0.82 16.32 11.60
C PRO A 60 -0.91 16.27 10.07
N CYS A 61 -0.38 15.21 9.47
CA CYS A 61 -0.54 15.00 8.03
C CYS A 61 -1.85 14.27 7.73
N ASP A 62 -2.79 14.96 7.08
CA ASP A 62 -4.08 14.37 6.69
C ASP A 62 -3.95 13.35 5.55
N ASN A 63 -2.91 13.47 4.72
CA ASN A 63 -2.57 12.52 3.65
C ASN A 63 -1.06 12.55 3.31
N VAL A 64 -0.64 11.69 2.38
CA VAL A 64 0.76 11.54 1.95
C VAL A 64 1.32 12.70 1.09
N HIS A 65 0.48 13.62 0.62
CA HIS A 65 0.92 14.79 -0.16
C HIS A 65 1.28 15.99 0.70
N MET A 66 1.14 15.88 2.03
CA MET A 66 1.57 16.93 2.95
C MET A 66 3.10 17.08 2.93
N PRO A 67 3.63 18.30 3.11
CA PRO A 67 5.06 18.60 2.91
C PRO A 67 5.95 18.13 4.08
N CYS A 68 5.58 17.04 4.75
CA CYS A 68 6.37 16.49 5.85
C CYS A 68 7.54 15.64 5.32
N ASP A 69 8.70 15.69 5.98
CA ASP A 69 9.91 14.94 5.57
C ASP A 69 9.64 13.45 5.28
N ARG A 70 8.81 12.82 6.11
CA ARG A 70 8.48 11.40 5.99
C ARG A 70 7.52 11.12 4.83
N CYS A 71 6.60 12.04 4.57
CA CYS A 71 5.66 12.00 3.46
C CYS A 71 6.43 12.11 2.14
N GLN A 72 7.33 13.10 2.06
CA GLN A 72 8.21 13.34 0.92
C GLN A 72 9.08 12.11 0.61
N LYS A 73 9.80 11.59 1.62
CA LYS A 73 10.64 10.38 1.46
C LYS A 73 9.84 9.17 0.97
N THR A 74 8.59 9.02 1.42
CA THR A 74 7.74 7.91 0.99
C THR A 74 7.34 8.05 -0.48
N LEU A 75 6.92 9.25 -0.89
CA LEU A 75 6.59 9.53 -2.28
C LEU A 75 7.79 9.36 -3.21
N ASP A 76 8.98 9.81 -2.78
CA ASP A 76 10.22 9.65 -3.55
C ASP A 76 10.55 8.17 -3.75
N LEU A 77 10.40 7.35 -2.71
CA LEU A 77 10.68 5.91 -2.78
C LEU A 77 9.71 5.21 -3.75
N VAL A 78 8.42 5.56 -3.72
CA VAL A 78 7.43 5.06 -4.68
C VAL A 78 7.73 5.53 -6.10
N GLY A 79 8.15 6.79 -6.27
CA GLY A 79 8.59 7.34 -7.55
C GLY A 79 9.77 6.56 -8.15
N ASN A 80 10.79 6.29 -7.34
CA ASN A 80 11.97 5.53 -7.73
C ASN A 80 11.64 4.08 -8.09
N LEU A 81 10.75 3.42 -7.34
CA LEU A 81 10.28 2.08 -7.67
C LEU A 81 9.56 2.04 -9.02
N ARG A 82 8.68 3.03 -9.30
CA ARG A 82 7.99 3.14 -10.59
C ARG A 82 8.95 3.36 -11.75
N ALA A 83 9.99 4.18 -11.57
CA ALA A 83 11.00 4.40 -12.61
C ALA A 83 11.69 3.09 -12.98
N ARG A 84 12.18 2.34 -11.99
CA ARG A 84 12.85 1.05 -12.20
C ARG A 84 11.97 0.00 -12.86
N LEU A 85 10.68 -0.03 -12.54
CA LEU A 85 9.73 -0.98 -13.17
C LEU A 85 9.42 -0.64 -14.63
N ARG A 86 9.61 0.61 -15.08
CA ARG A 86 9.43 1.00 -16.49
C ARG A 86 10.66 0.70 -17.34
N GLU A 87 11.82 0.59 -16.70
CA GLU A 87 13.11 0.32 -17.32
C GLU A 87 13.43 -1.19 -17.39
N ALA A 88 12.64 -2.03 -16.71
CA ALA A 88 12.75 -3.49 -16.69
C ALA A 88 11.78 -4.15 -17.68
#